data_AF-A0A5N5SJR1-F1
#
_entry.id   AF-A0A5N5SJR1-F1
#
_cell.length_a   1.000
_cell.length_b   1.000
_cell.length_c   1.000
_cell.angle_alpha   90.00
_cell.angle_beta   90.00
_cell.angle_gamma   90.00
#
_symmetry.space_group_name_H-M   'P 1'
#
loop_
_entity.id
_entity.type
_entity.pdbx_description
1 polymer ?
#
loop_
_entity_poly.entity_id
_entity_poly.type
_entity_poly.pdbx_seq_one_letter_code
_entity_poly.pdbx_strand_id
1 'polypeptide(L)'
;MSLTTSDSRLFLVIGDIAERDVAICLSQHDHKESDMYQIFIGCWGGGESGIRRGSEDDVVKVETPDILSADEFTQFWIKVNNGVVKVGKKGKLRPFMTFEDPERLDDIKFYGYCTGYGAEGDWIFNDEKEGSSSSSSSGASSSDSEAEDLDGLEEKPIMYKRIARWVPGHGGYLPRHPVCGGEGPDGLVYVGMAKHEGGHILGMVVPDENVCYIPFGGEAIPKEEYYVLGSPNSVELVWKGSSSGKVPTGALEGGHTEDGEVLYIGRVMVDGIVSCGKVHQSHGVCYVPYGGAEHAHRDYEVLCVKGLPFRVRL
;
A
#
# COMPACT_ATOMS: atom_id res chain seq x y z
N MET A 1 -2.97 -15.14 -37.94
CA MET A 1 -2.04 -16.01 -37.18
C MET A 1 -2.38 -15.76 -35.71
N SER A 2 -3.05 -16.73 -35.09
CA SER A 2 -3.60 -16.62 -33.73
C SER A 2 -2.48 -16.81 -32.71
N LEU A 3 -2.18 -15.81 -31.90
CA LEU A 3 -1.36 -15.98 -30.71
C LEU A 3 -2.31 -16.17 -29.52
N THR A 4 -2.50 -17.43 -29.15
CA THR A 4 -3.08 -17.84 -27.88
C THR A 4 -2.04 -17.58 -26.79
N THR A 5 -2.27 -16.58 -25.95
CA THR A 5 -1.42 -16.32 -24.78
C THR A 5 -2.16 -16.87 -23.56
N SER A 6 -1.71 -18.01 -23.02
CA SER A 6 -2.40 -18.75 -21.95
C SER A 6 -1.53 -18.98 -20.70
N ASP A 7 -0.73 -17.98 -20.28
CA ASP A 7 0.17 -18.15 -19.13
C ASP A 7 0.02 -16.97 -18.16
N SER A 8 -1.12 -16.87 -17.49
CA SER A 8 -1.37 -15.89 -16.43
C SER A 8 -0.65 -16.33 -15.14
N ARG A 9 0.41 -15.59 -14.78
CA ARG A 9 1.18 -15.82 -13.54
C ARG A 9 0.92 -14.72 -12.53
N LEU A 10 0.40 -15.08 -11.36
CA LEU A 10 0.24 -14.18 -10.21
C LEU A 10 1.22 -14.56 -9.11
N PHE A 11 1.98 -13.59 -8.60
CA PHE A 11 2.78 -13.74 -7.39
C PHE A 11 2.41 -12.65 -6.39
N LEU A 12 1.84 -13.05 -5.25
CA LEU A 12 1.42 -12.15 -4.19
C LEU A 12 2.21 -12.47 -2.93
N VAL A 13 2.85 -11.47 -2.32
CA VAL A 13 3.44 -11.59 -0.99
C VAL A 13 2.58 -10.79 -0.04
N ILE A 14 2.17 -11.40 1.07
CA ILE A 14 1.26 -10.81 2.05
C ILE A 14 1.96 -10.83 3.39
N GLY A 15 2.18 -9.68 4.02
CA GLY A 15 2.50 -9.58 5.44
C GLY A 15 1.24 -9.23 6.21
N ASP A 16 0.94 -9.98 7.26
CA ASP A 16 -0.22 -9.73 8.11
C ASP A 16 0.14 -9.80 9.61
N ILE A 17 -0.44 -8.91 10.41
CA ILE A 17 -0.55 -9.06 11.87
C ILE A 17 -2.02 -9.36 12.15
N ALA A 18 -2.36 -10.63 12.34
CA ALA A 18 -3.69 -11.02 12.80
C ALA A 18 -3.56 -12.22 13.72
N GLU A 19 -4.45 -12.31 14.71
CA GLU A 19 -4.51 -13.50 15.57
C GLU A 19 -5.11 -14.70 14.83
N ARG A 20 -6.01 -14.46 13.87
CA ARG A 20 -6.76 -15.48 13.13
C ARG A 20 -7.46 -14.92 11.89
N ASP A 21 -7.94 -15.84 11.05
CA ASP A 21 -8.93 -15.64 9.99
C ASP A 21 -8.52 -14.70 8.83
N VAL A 22 -7.40 -14.98 8.16
CA VAL A 22 -7.00 -14.27 6.93
C VAL A 22 -7.72 -14.86 5.72
N ALA A 23 -8.40 -14.02 4.94
CA ALA A 23 -9.00 -14.41 3.67
C ALA A 23 -8.51 -13.53 2.52
N ILE A 24 -8.13 -14.15 1.40
CA ILE A 24 -7.72 -13.49 0.14
C ILE A 24 -8.56 -14.04 -1.00
N CYS A 25 -9.16 -13.16 -1.78
CA CYS A 25 -9.88 -13.52 -3.00
C CYS A 25 -9.04 -13.17 -4.22
N LEU A 26 -9.06 -13.98 -5.27
CA LEU A 26 -8.43 -13.73 -6.56
C LEU A 26 -9.48 -13.88 -7.67
N SER A 27 -9.72 -12.84 -8.45
CA SER A 27 -10.79 -12.79 -9.46
C SER A 27 -10.34 -12.18 -10.80
N GLN A 28 -11.12 -12.45 -11.84
CA GLN A 28 -10.97 -11.84 -13.17
C GLN A 28 -11.56 -10.43 -13.24
N HIS A 29 -12.53 -10.12 -12.37
CA HIS A 29 -13.24 -8.86 -12.33
C HIS A 29 -13.22 -8.19 -10.94
N ASP A 30 -13.58 -6.90 -10.89
CA ASP A 30 -13.47 -6.01 -9.72
C ASP A 30 -14.72 -5.99 -8.82
N HIS A 31 -15.70 -6.85 -9.10
CA HIS A 31 -16.94 -6.96 -8.34
C HIS A 31 -17.07 -8.35 -7.70
N LYS A 32 -18.03 -8.48 -6.79
CA LYS A 32 -18.29 -9.75 -6.12
C LYS A 32 -18.82 -10.77 -7.12
N GLU A 33 -18.08 -11.86 -7.29
CA GLU A 33 -18.41 -12.93 -8.24
C GLU A 33 -18.41 -14.28 -7.55
N SER A 34 -19.20 -15.21 -8.10
CA SER A 34 -19.21 -16.61 -7.66
C SER A 34 -18.07 -17.41 -8.27
N ASP A 35 -17.30 -16.86 -9.22
CA ASP A 35 -16.26 -17.59 -9.95
C ASP A 35 -14.88 -17.01 -9.65
N MET A 36 -14.32 -17.38 -8.49
CA MET A 36 -13.04 -16.86 -8.00
C MET A 36 -12.29 -17.90 -7.15
N TYR A 37 -11.00 -17.68 -6.93
CA TYR A 37 -10.28 -18.38 -5.86
C TYR A 37 -10.44 -17.61 -4.56
N GLN A 38 -10.72 -18.32 -3.47
CA GLN A 38 -10.67 -17.80 -2.11
C GLN A 38 -9.61 -18.61 -1.36
N ILE A 39 -8.67 -17.92 -0.72
CA ILE A 39 -7.54 -18.49 0.00
C ILE A 39 -7.69 -18.06 1.45
N PHE A 40 -7.76 -19.05 2.34
CA PHE A 40 -7.95 -18.88 3.77
C PHE A 40 -6.66 -19.29 4.49
N ILE A 41 -6.15 -18.47 5.40
CA ILE A 41 -4.94 -18.71 6.18
C ILE A 41 -5.26 -18.51 7.66
N GLY A 42 -4.96 -19.51 8.50
CA GLY A 42 -5.24 -19.45 9.94
C GLY A 42 -6.71 -19.20 10.26
N CYS A 43 -7.61 -19.73 9.45
CA CYS A 43 -9.06 -19.67 9.62
C CYS A 43 -9.59 -20.81 10.52
N TRP A 44 -10.92 -20.88 10.68
CA TRP A 44 -11.63 -21.95 11.42
C TRP A 44 -11.12 -22.13 12.85
N GLY A 45 -10.95 -21.00 13.55
CA GLY A 45 -10.43 -20.99 14.92
C GLY A 45 -8.91 -20.90 15.00
N GLY A 46 -8.23 -20.40 13.96
CA GLY A 46 -6.79 -20.11 13.97
C GLY A 46 -5.90 -21.24 13.48
N GLY A 47 -6.44 -22.46 13.41
CA GLY A 47 -5.64 -23.69 13.24
C GLY A 47 -5.64 -24.29 11.85
N GLU A 48 -6.38 -23.75 10.89
CA GLU A 48 -6.55 -24.35 9.56
C GLU A 48 -6.39 -23.32 8.43
N SER A 49 -5.95 -23.78 7.26
CA SER A 49 -5.88 -22.98 6.04
C SER A 49 -6.57 -23.73 4.91
N GLY A 50 -7.10 -23.02 3.92
CA GLY A 50 -7.82 -23.66 2.80
C GLY A 50 -7.81 -22.86 1.51
N ILE A 51 -8.20 -23.52 0.42
CA ILE A 51 -8.48 -22.91 -0.88
C ILE A 51 -9.90 -23.32 -1.25
N ARG A 52 -10.68 -22.37 -1.77
CA ARG A 52 -12.04 -22.56 -2.28
C ARG A 52 -12.15 -22.00 -3.69
N ARG A 53 -12.90 -22.69 -4.54
CA ARG A 53 -13.11 -22.37 -5.95
C ARG A 53 -14.62 -22.29 -6.22
N GLY A 54 -15.14 -21.07 -6.25
CA GLY A 54 -16.52 -20.70 -6.59
C GLY A 54 -17.70 -21.23 -5.74
N SER A 55 -17.76 -22.52 -5.42
CA SER A 55 -18.80 -23.13 -4.57
C SER A 55 -18.62 -22.79 -3.08
N GLU A 56 -19.51 -23.29 -2.21
CA GLU A 56 -19.35 -23.16 -0.74
C GLU A 56 -18.29 -24.11 -0.16
N ASP A 57 -17.88 -25.14 -0.89
CA ASP A 57 -16.96 -26.19 -0.40
C ASP A 57 -15.49 -25.84 -0.65
N ASP A 58 -14.64 -26.18 0.31
CA ASP A 58 -13.18 -26.00 0.20
C ASP A 58 -12.56 -27.12 -0.64
N VAL A 59 -11.82 -26.76 -1.69
CA VAL A 59 -11.11 -27.70 -2.58
C VAL A 59 -9.77 -28.16 -1.99
N VAL A 60 -9.23 -27.38 -1.05
CA VAL A 60 -8.06 -27.73 -0.23
C VAL A 60 -8.33 -27.28 1.18
N LYS A 61 -8.00 -28.14 2.16
CA LYS A 61 -8.00 -27.78 3.58
C LYS A 61 -6.84 -28.49 4.29
N VAL A 62 -6.05 -27.74 5.06
CA VAL A 62 -4.82 -28.23 5.71
C VAL A 62 -4.72 -27.66 7.13
N GLU A 63 -4.27 -28.47 8.08
CA GLU A 63 -3.95 -28.01 9.43
C GLU A 63 -2.70 -27.12 9.43
N THR A 64 -2.83 -25.93 10.00
CA THR A 64 -1.79 -24.90 10.06
C THR A 64 -1.82 -24.19 11.43
N PRO A 65 -1.55 -24.90 12.54
CA PRO A 65 -1.53 -24.28 13.86
C PRO A 65 -0.45 -23.19 13.93
N ASP A 66 -0.76 -22.10 14.65
CA ASP A 66 0.14 -20.97 14.91
C ASP A 66 0.74 -20.36 13.63
N ILE A 67 -0.01 -20.43 12.52
CA ILE A 67 0.48 -19.94 11.24
C ILE A 67 0.50 -18.41 11.20
N LEU A 68 -0.42 -17.75 11.90
CA LEU A 68 -0.54 -16.30 12.08
C LEU A 68 -0.04 -15.86 13.47
N SER A 69 0.23 -14.57 13.63
CA SER A 69 0.70 -13.96 14.87
C SER A 69 0.10 -12.56 15.03
N ALA A 70 -0.34 -12.25 16.25
CA ALA A 70 -0.82 -10.92 16.63
C ALA A 70 0.32 -9.96 17.04
N ASP A 71 1.53 -10.48 17.25
CA ASP A 71 2.67 -9.70 17.72
C ASP A 71 3.69 -9.40 16.61
N GLU A 72 3.68 -10.20 15.54
CA GLU A 72 4.66 -10.12 14.47
C GLU A 72 4.04 -10.32 13.08
N PHE A 73 4.49 -9.53 12.12
CA PHE A 73 4.10 -9.69 10.72
C PHE A 73 4.49 -11.08 10.21
N THR A 74 3.49 -11.90 9.92
CA THR A 74 3.71 -13.16 9.22
C THR A 74 3.59 -12.96 7.73
N GLN A 75 4.59 -13.43 6.99
CA GLN A 75 4.64 -13.26 5.54
C GLN A 75 4.33 -14.56 4.80
N PHE A 76 3.45 -14.47 3.80
CA PHE A 76 3.04 -15.55 2.91
C PHE A 76 3.31 -15.19 1.46
N TRP A 77 3.44 -16.21 0.62
CA TRP A 77 3.47 -16.06 -0.82
C TRP A 77 2.36 -16.90 -1.46
N ILE A 78 1.69 -16.36 -2.47
CA ILE A 78 0.71 -17.05 -3.30
C ILE A 78 1.22 -17.02 -4.74
N LYS A 79 1.25 -18.18 -5.38
CA LYS A 79 1.62 -18.36 -6.79
C LYS A 79 0.44 -18.95 -7.53
N VAL A 80 -0.07 -18.28 -8.54
CA VAL A 80 -1.00 -18.87 -9.52
C VAL A 80 -0.31 -18.95 -10.85
N ASN A 81 -0.25 -20.13 -11.46
CA ASN A 81 0.40 -20.34 -12.75
C ASN A 81 -0.28 -21.52 -13.47
N ASN A 82 -0.80 -21.30 -14.68
CA ASN A 82 -1.43 -22.33 -15.51
C ASN A 82 -2.46 -23.19 -14.76
N GLY A 83 -3.38 -22.55 -14.02
CA GLY A 83 -4.41 -23.24 -13.22
C GLY A 83 -3.90 -23.84 -11.91
N VAL A 84 -2.62 -23.71 -11.58
CA VAL A 84 -2.06 -24.23 -10.32
C VAL A 84 -1.91 -23.09 -9.31
N VAL A 85 -2.65 -23.16 -8.20
CA VAL A 85 -2.59 -22.25 -7.06
C VAL A 85 -1.72 -22.85 -5.96
N LYS A 86 -0.68 -22.15 -5.52
CA LYS A 86 0.23 -22.57 -4.44
C LYS A 86 0.33 -21.48 -3.40
N VAL A 87 0.31 -21.86 -2.12
CA VAL A 87 0.43 -20.94 -0.99
C VAL A 87 1.55 -21.41 -0.06
N GLY A 88 2.44 -20.52 0.34
CA GLY A 88 3.56 -20.84 1.22
C GLY A 88 3.94 -19.71 2.18
N LYS A 89 4.76 -20.01 3.18
CA LYS A 89 5.25 -19.04 4.19
C LYS A 89 6.64 -18.53 3.80
N LYS A 90 6.95 -17.27 4.13
CA LYS A 90 8.26 -16.67 3.86
C LYS A 90 9.39 -17.49 4.49
N GLY A 91 10.50 -17.60 3.77
CA GLY A 91 11.65 -18.41 4.18
C GLY A 91 11.43 -19.92 4.01
N LYS A 92 10.25 -20.35 3.55
CA LYS A 92 9.96 -21.75 3.22
C LYS A 92 9.79 -21.90 1.71
N LEU A 93 10.57 -22.81 1.13
CA LEU A 93 10.54 -23.12 -0.30
C LEU A 93 9.30 -23.93 -0.70
N ARG A 94 8.81 -24.80 0.20
CA ARG A 94 7.67 -25.67 -0.08
C ARG A 94 6.36 -24.96 0.26
N PRO A 95 5.35 -24.99 -0.63
CA PRO A 95 4.01 -24.53 -0.29
C PRO A 95 3.41 -25.43 0.80
N PHE A 96 2.55 -24.85 1.64
CA PHE A 96 1.70 -25.60 2.57
C PHE A 96 0.30 -25.88 1.98
N MET A 97 -0.11 -25.17 0.91
CA MET A 97 -1.29 -25.52 0.12
C MET A 97 -0.96 -25.54 -1.37
N THR A 98 -1.53 -26.51 -2.10
CA THR A 98 -1.44 -26.58 -3.57
C THR A 98 -2.77 -27.10 -4.11
N PHE A 99 -3.33 -26.40 -5.08
CA PHE A 99 -4.54 -26.77 -5.81
C PHE A 99 -4.25 -26.70 -7.32
N GLU A 100 -4.73 -27.68 -8.07
CA GLU A 100 -4.69 -27.71 -9.53
C GLU A 100 -6.14 -27.64 -10.04
N ASP A 101 -6.47 -26.52 -10.68
CA ASP A 101 -7.83 -26.23 -11.13
C ASP A 101 -8.09 -26.88 -12.50
N PRO A 102 -8.99 -27.88 -12.59
CA PRO A 102 -9.38 -28.47 -13.86
C PRO A 102 -10.15 -27.48 -14.76
N GLU A 103 -10.77 -26.46 -14.17
CA GLU A 103 -11.51 -25.38 -14.85
C GLU A 103 -10.85 -24.04 -14.59
N ARG A 104 -9.55 -23.98 -14.94
CA ARG A 104 -8.67 -22.87 -14.60
C ARG A 104 -9.29 -21.49 -14.87
N LEU A 105 -9.20 -20.63 -13.86
CA LEU A 105 -9.36 -19.19 -14.03
C LEU A 105 -8.11 -18.61 -14.71
N ASP A 106 -8.25 -18.29 -16.01
CA ASP A 106 -7.26 -17.51 -16.75
C ASP A 106 -7.35 -16.02 -16.36
N ASP A 107 -6.35 -15.19 -16.67
CA ASP A 107 -6.46 -13.72 -16.59
C ASP A 107 -6.93 -13.14 -15.23
N ILE A 108 -6.45 -13.69 -14.12
CA ILE A 108 -6.67 -13.13 -12.78
C ILE A 108 -6.10 -11.70 -12.72
N LYS A 109 -6.97 -10.73 -12.43
CA LYS A 109 -6.66 -9.28 -12.50
C LYS A 109 -6.84 -8.57 -11.17
N PHE A 110 -7.65 -9.13 -10.29
CA PHE A 110 -8.04 -8.49 -9.05
C PHE A 110 -7.78 -9.43 -7.88
N TYR A 111 -7.48 -8.83 -6.73
CA TYR A 111 -7.49 -9.54 -5.47
C TYR A 111 -8.21 -8.69 -4.42
N GLY A 112 -8.91 -9.36 -3.52
CA GLY A 112 -9.48 -8.79 -2.31
C GLY A 112 -8.85 -9.45 -1.09
N TYR A 113 -8.90 -8.79 0.06
CA TYR A 113 -8.43 -9.36 1.31
C TYR A 113 -9.29 -8.85 2.46
N CYS A 114 -9.47 -9.67 3.49
CA CYS A 114 -10.12 -9.29 4.73
C CYS A 114 -9.71 -10.23 5.86
N THR A 115 -9.94 -9.79 7.09
CA THR A 115 -10.01 -10.67 8.25
C THR A 115 -11.42 -11.22 8.44
N GLY A 116 -11.56 -12.33 9.15
CA GLY A 116 -12.84 -12.92 9.55
C GLY A 116 -13.58 -12.10 10.60
N TYR A 117 -14.81 -12.51 10.91
CA TYR A 117 -15.67 -11.82 11.87
C TYR A 117 -15.04 -11.78 13.27
N GLY A 118 -14.72 -10.58 13.75
CA GLY A 118 -14.11 -10.37 15.08
C GLY A 118 -12.59 -10.48 15.11
N ALA A 119 -11.93 -10.62 13.96
CA ALA A 119 -10.48 -10.56 13.83
C ALA A 119 -10.06 -9.22 13.22
N GLU A 120 -8.96 -8.64 13.71
CA GLU A 120 -8.33 -7.43 13.19
C GLU A 120 -6.98 -7.79 12.58
N GLY A 121 -6.55 -7.04 11.55
CA GLY A 121 -5.18 -7.20 11.05
C GLY A 121 -4.71 -6.17 10.04
N ASP A 122 -3.37 -6.02 10.01
CA ASP A 122 -2.63 -5.04 9.21
C ASP A 122 -1.91 -5.70 8.03
N TRP A 123 -2.03 -5.17 6.80
CA TRP A 123 -1.64 -5.88 5.57
C TRP A 123 -0.53 -5.21 4.76
N ILE A 124 0.36 -5.99 4.12
CA ILE A 124 1.47 -5.52 3.27
C ILE A 124 1.56 -6.35 1.96
N PHE A 125 1.62 -5.71 0.77
CA PHE A 125 1.74 -6.35 -0.56
C PHE A 125 2.93 -5.81 -1.41
N ASN A 126 3.52 -6.61 -2.34
CA ASN A 126 4.76 -6.28 -3.11
C ASN A 126 4.55 -5.88 -4.59
N ASP A 127 5.50 -5.14 -5.22
CA ASP A 127 5.63 -4.94 -6.68
C ASP A 127 7.06 -4.45 -7.14
N GLU A 128 7.64 -5.01 -8.23
CA GLU A 128 9.07 -4.86 -8.68
C GLU A 128 9.42 -3.58 -9.51
N LYS A 129 10.72 -3.21 -9.60
CA LYS A 129 11.27 -2.06 -10.37
C LYS A 129 12.28 -2.45 -11.47
N GLU A 130 12.35 -1.63 -12.52
CA GLU A 130 13.20 -1.75 -13.72
C GLU A 130 14.50 -0.92 -13.64
N GLY A 131 15.58 -1.40 -14.30
CA GLY A 131 16.57 -0.54 -14.98
C GLY A 131 17.94 -0.33 -14.33
N SER A 132 18.86 -1.29 -14.46
CA SER A 132 20.30 -1.02 -14.39
C SER A 132 20.77 -0.42 -15.71
N SER A 133 21.43 0.73 -15.63
CA SER A 133 22.14 1.40 -16.73
C SER A 133 23.22 0.52 -17.35
N SER A 134 23.39 0.69 -18.65
CA SER A 134 24.37 0.08 -19.55
C SER A 134 25.83 0.11 -19.09
N SER A 135 26.53 -1.01 -19.30
CA SER A 135 27.90 -0.98 -19.83
C SER A 135 28.12 -2.20 -20.73
N SER A 136 28.35 -1.92 -22.00
CA SER A 136 28.76 -2.85 -23.05
C SER A 136 30.19 -3.35 -22.83
N SER A 137 30.42 -4.65 -23.03
CA SER A 137 31.57 -5.12 -23.80
C SER A 137 31.32 -6.53 -24.36
N SER A 138 31.76 -6.68 -25.60
CA SER A 138 31.62 -7.81 -26.52
C SER A 138 32.63 -8.92 -26.27
N GLY A 139 32.26 -10.16 -26.58
CA GLY A 139 33.20 -11.26 -26.83
C GLY A 139 32.49 -12.58 -27.04
N ALA A 140 32.51 -13.09 -28.27
CA ALA A 140 31.93 -14.38 -28.65
C ALA A 140 32.90 -15.55 -28.35
N SER A 141 32.39 -16.73 -27.96
CA SER A 141 32.68 -18.03 -28.59
C SER A 141 31.97 -19.21 -27.90
N SER A 142 31.45 -20.08 -28.76
CA SER A 142 30.99 -21.48 -28.69
C SER A 142 31.06 -22.37 -27.44
N SER A 143 30.12 -23.33 -27.50
CA SER A 143 30.15 -24.78 -27.16
C SER A 143 29.64 -25.25 -25.79
N ASP A 144 28.74 -26.23 -25.90
CA ASP A 144 27.98 -26.99 -24.89
C ASP A 144 28.74 -27.41 -23.63
N SER A 145 28.10 -27.24 -22.47
CA SER A 145 28.06 -28.25 -21.40
C SER A 145 26.96 -27.89 -20.41
N GLU A 146 26.05 -28.83 -20.19
CA GLU A 146 25.09 -28.80 -19.10
C GLU A 146 25.80 -28.90 -17.75
N ALA A 147 25.21 -28.24 -16.75
CA ALA A 147 25.54 -28.26 -15.33
C ALA A 147 26.87 -27.61 -14.92
N GLU A 148 26.78 -26.39 -14.38
CA GLU A 148 27.44 -26.02 -13.11
C GLU A 148 26.90 -24.69 -12.55
N ASP A 149 26.75 -24.67 -11.23
CA ASP A 149 26.82 -23.54 -10.30
C ASP A 149 25.69 -22.47 -10.25
N LEU A 150 24.66 -22.79 -9.45
CA LEU A 150 23.65 -21.84 -8.96
C LEU A 150 24.04 -21.13 -7.64
N ASP A 151 25.34 -21.13 -7.27
CA ASP A 151 25.84 -20.52 -6.02
C ASP A 151 26.28 -19.05 -6.16
N GLY A 152 25.90 -18.37 -7.26
CA GLY A 152 26.37 -17.02 -7.59
C GLY A 152 25.31 -15.92 -7.68
N LEU A 153 24.04 -16.18 -7.34
CA LEU A 153 23.04 -15.12 -7.28
C LEU A 153 23.14 -14.41 -5.93
N GLU A 154 23.98 -13.37 -5.87
CA GLU A 154 23.99 -12.40 -4.77
C GLU A 154 22.55 -12.09 -4.33
N GLU A 155 22.27 -12.31 -3.04
CA GLU A 155 21.03 -11.94 -2.37
C GLU A 155 20.78 -10.45 -2.54
N LYS A 156 20.07 -10.07 -3.61
CA LYS A 156 19.61 -8.68 -3.78
C LYS A 156 18.60 -8.40 -2.66
N PRO A 157 18.88 -7.45 -1.75
CA PRO A 157 17.93 -7.10 -0.70
C PRO A 157 16.62 -6.63 -1.33
N ILE A 158 15.51 -7.20 -0.85
CA ILE A 158 14.16 -6.92 -1.33
C ILE A 158 13.85 -5.44 -1.02
N MET A 159 13.54 -4.65 -2.06
CA MET A 159 13.26 -3.22 -1.95
C MET A 159 11.76 -2.94 -2.01
N TYR A 160 11.22 -2.41 -0.90
CA TYR A 160 9.80 -2.12 -0.67
C TYR A 160 9.26 -0.94 -1.52
N LYS A 161 8.00 -1.02 -1.97
CA LYS A 161 7.28 0.06 -2.66
C LYS A 161 6.27 0.71 -1.70
N ARG A 162 6.63 1.86 -1.15
CA ARG A 162 5.75 2.62 -0.24
C ARG A 162 4.66 3.32 -1.06
N ILE A 163 3.38 3.15 -0.71
CA ILE A 163 2.21 3.80 -1.35
C ILE A 163 2.40 5.32 -1.41
N ALA A 164 2.98 5.87 -0.36
CA ALA A 164 3.62 7.16 -0.33
C ALA A 164 4.75 7.10 0.73
N ARG A 165 5.72 8.01 0.65
CA ARG A 165 6.87 8.06 1.56
C ARG A 165 7.08 9.46 2.08
N TRP A 166 7.12 9.58 3.40
CA TRP A 166 7.69 10.73 4.07
C TRP A 166 9.19 10.79 3.85
N VAL A 167 9.66 11.85 3.17
CA VAL A 167 11.08 12.11 2.90
C VAL A 167 11.47 13.38 3.65
N PRO A 168 12.60 13.39 4.40
CA PRO A 168 13.06 14.59 5.06
C PRO A 168 13.19 15.76 4.07
N GLY A 169 12.47 16.85 4.33
CA GLY A 169 12.61 18.11 3.62
C GLY A 169 13.62 18.99 4.35
N HIS A 170 14.56 19.57 3.63
CA HIS A 170 15.48 20.57 4.16
C HIS A 170 15.87 21.51 3.01
N GLY A 171 15.94 22.82 3.29
CA GLY A 171 16.40 23.81 2.32
C GLY A 171 15.61 23.85 1.00
N GLY A 172 14.33 23.48 1.02
CA GLY A 172 13.45 23.53 -0.17
C GLY A 172 13.51 22.30 -1.05
N TYR A 173 14.28 21.29 -0.61
CA TYR A 173 14.37 20.02 -1.30
C TYR A 173 13.01 19.30 -1.29
N LEU A 174 12.47 19.05 -2.49
CA LEU A 174 11.30 18.21 -2.69
C LEU A 174 11.74 16.81 -3.18
N PRO A 175 11.11 15.73 -2.69
CA PRO A 175 11.37 14.39 -3.20
C PRO A 175 10.96 14.27 -4.68
N ARG A 176 11.46 13.23 -5.37
CA ARG A 176 10.94 12.89 -6.70
C ARG A 176 9.45 12.53 -6.60
N HIS A 177 8.62 13.28 -7.32
CA HIS A 177 7.15 13.18 -7.31
C HIS A 177 6.52 13.53 -5.95
N PRO A 178 6.67 14.80 -5.51
CA PRO A 178 6.02 15.26 -4.29
C PRO A 178 4.50 15.32 -4.50
N VAL A 179 3.74 14.98 -3.47
CA VAL A 179 2.27 15.02 -3.53
C VAL A 179 1.83 16.48 -3.41
N CYS A 180 1.33 17.02 -4.52
CA CYS A 180 0.82 18.37 -4.58
C CYS A 180 -0.48 18.48 -3.79
N GLY A 181 -0.50 19.44 -2.87
CA GLY A 181 -1.70 19.84 -2.14
C GLY A 181 -2.66 20.61 -3.05
N GLY A 182 -2.12 21.57 -3.79
CA GLY A 182 -2.82 22.43 -4.72
C GLY A 182 -2.04 23.73 -4.96
N GLU A 183 -2.75 24.77 -5.37
CA GLU A 183 -2.18 26.12 -5.55
C GLU A 183 -2.34 26.93 -4.25
N GLY A 184 -1.21 27.30 -3.67
CA GLY A 184 -1.04 28.21 -2.54
C GLY A 184 -1.14 29.68 -2.96
N PRO A 185 -0.84 30.63 -2.05
CA PRO A 185 -0.83 32.06 -2.37
C PRO A 185 0.22 32.44 -3.42
N ASP A 186 1.42 31.86 -3.30
CA ASP A 186 2.59 32.23 -4.12
C ASP A 186 3.06 31.11 -5.06
N GLY A 187 2.33 29.99 -5.12
CA GLY A 187 2.68 28.85 -5.97
C GLY A 187 2.20 27.52 -5.41
N LEU A 188 2.69 26.42 -5.98
CA LEU A 188 2.28 25.08 -5.57
C LEU A 188 2.73 24.76 -4.15
N VAL A 189 1.80 24.22 -3.37
CA VAL A 189 2.06 23.71 -2.02
C VAL A 189 2.03 22.19 -2.01
N TYR A 190 2.72 21.59 -1.04
CA TYR A 190 2.88 20.14 -0.94
C TYR A 190 2.48 19.62 0.43
N VAL A 191 2.08 18.35 0.46
CA VAL A 191 1.71 17.68 1.72
C VAL A 191 2.97 17.46 2.57
N GLY A 192 2.96 17.99 3.78
CA GLY A 192 4.04 17.89 4.75
C GLY A 192 3.62 17.30 6.08
N MET A 193 4.60 16.91 6.89
CA MET A 193 4.41 16.62 8.31
C MET A 193 5.62 17.11 9.11
N ALA A 194 5.43 17.38 10.40
CA ALA A 194 6.52 17.67 11.33
C ALA A 194 6.26 17.10 12.72
N LYS A 195 7.33 16.87 13.47
CA LYS A 195 7.22 16.49 14.89
C LYS A 195 6.81 17.69 15.73
N HIS A 196 5.83 17.49 16.60
CA HIS A 196 5.39 18.51 17.55
C HIS A 196 4.67 17.85 18.72
N GLU A 197 5.09 18.18 19.94
CA GLU A 197 4.46 17.70 21.20
C GLU A 197 4.20 16.19 21.21
N GLY A 198 5.24 15.39 20.97
CA GLY A 198 5.14 13.92 20.96
C GLY A 198 4.43 13.31 19.74
N GLY A 199 3.68 14.09 18.97
CA GLY A 199 2.98 13.67 17.77
C GLY A 199 3.71 13.98 16.45
N HIS A 200 3.13 13.47 15.37
CA HIS A 200 3.48 13.83 14.00
C HIS A 200 2.29 14.52 13.34
N ILE A 201 2.41 15.84 13.16
CA ILE A 201 1.32 16.70 12.75
C ILE A 201 1.44 17.01 11.26
N LEU A 202 0.35 16.80 10.53
CA LEU A 202 0.26 17.04 9.09
C LEU A 202 0.07 18.53 8.81
N GLY A 203 0.67 19.00 7.73
CA GLY A 203 0.70 20.41 7.37
C GLY A 203 0.99 20.64 5.89
N MET A 204 1.34 21.88 5.60
CA MET A 204 1.54 22.40 4.25
C MET A 204 2.99 22.86 4.09
N VAL A 205 3.68 22.31 3.10
CA VAL A 205 5.03 22.75 2.72
C VAL A 205 4.93 23.85 1.69
N VAL A 206 5.57 24.98 1.98
CA VAL A 206 5.77 26.12 1.10
C VAL A 206 7.24 26.10 0.65
N PRO A 207 7.54 25.64 -0.58
CA PRO A 207 8.92 25.44 -1.02
C PRO A 207 9.76 26.70 -1.01
N ASP A 208 9.18 27.83 -1.45
CA ASP A 208 9.91 29.10 -1.58
C ASP A 208 10.34 29.66 -0.22
N GLU A 209 9.66 29.25 0.86
CA GLU A 209 9.98 29.65 2.24
C GLU A 209 10.82 28.60 2.98
N ASN A 210 10.99 27.39 2.43
CA ASN A 210 11.61 26.24 3.12
C ASN A 210 10.92 25.86 4.44
N VAL A 211 9.61 26.06 4.54
CA VAL A 211 8.85 25.85 5.78
C VAL A 211 7.71 24.87 5.54
N CYS A 212 7.51 23.98 6.51
CA CYS A 212 6.25 23.26 6.69
C CYS A 212 5.44 23.95 7.79
N TYR A 213 4.28 24.49 7.44
CA TYR A 213 3.34 25.03 8.42
C TYR A 213 2.45 23.91 8.94
N ILE A 214 2.46 23.67 10.25
CA ILE A 214 1.53 22.75 10.89
C ILE A 214 0.43 23.53 11.61
N PRO A 215 -0.84 23.14 11.49
CA PRO A 215 -1.92 23.67 12.32
C PRO A 215 -1.85 22.99 13.69
N PHE A 216 -1.69 23.76 14.77
CA PHE A 216 -1.73 23.22 16.13
C PHE A 216 -2.02 24.32 17.17
N GLY A 217 -2.86 24.01 18.16
CA GLY A 217 -3.10 24.89 19.30
C GLY A 217 -3.70 26.26 18.95
N GLY A 218 -4.39 26.38 17.81
CA GLY A 218 -4.90 27.66 17.30
C GLY A 218 -3.94 28.43 16.38
N GLU A 219 -2.70 27.96 16.19
CA GLU A 219 -1.67 28.64 15.41
C GLU A 219 -1.24 27.84 14.16
N ALA A 220 -0.76 28.54 13.13
CA ALA A 220 0.00 27.94 12.04
C ALA A 220 1.50 28.01 12.37
N ILE A 221 2.03 26.93 12.91
CA ILE A 221 3.39 26.89 13.45
C ILE A 221 4.39 26.56 12.33
N PRO A 222 5.39 27.41 12.07
CA PRO A 222 6.43 27.12 11.08
C PRO A 222 7.41 26.05 11.59
N LYS A 223 7.77 25.11 10.73
CA LYS A 223 8.75 24.06 10.99
C LYS A 223 9.80 24.02 9.87
N GLU A 224 11.06 24.21 10.26
CA GLU A 224 12.22 24.06 9.37
C GLU A 224 12.65 22.58 9.22
N GLU A 225 12.39 21.76 10.25
CA GLU A 225 12.55 20.31 10.21
C GLU A 225 11.21 19.64 9.94
N TYR A 226 11.07 19.08 8.74
CA TYR A 226 9.83 18.47 8.28
C TYR A 226 10.07 17.31 7.31
N TYR A 227 8.99 16.63 6.97
CA TYR A 227 8.97 15.63 5.91
C TYR A 227 7.98 16.06 4.83
N VAL A 228 8.30 15.76 3.58
CA VAL A 228 7.43 15.94 2.42
C VAL A 228 6.94 14.58 1.97
N LEU A 229 5.64 14.48 1.65
CA LEU A 229 5.07 13.25 1.11
C LEU A 229 5.44 13.11 -0.36
N GLY A 230 6.15 12.04 -0.70
CA GLY A 230 6.37 11.62 -2.09
C GLY A 230 5.51 10.43 -2.46
N SER A 231 4.95 10.40 -3.66
CA SER A 231 4.25 9.21 -4.19
C SER A 231 5.09 8.57 -5.29
N PRO A 232 5.29 7.24 -5.30
CA PRO A 232 5.79 6.61 -6.51
C PRO A 232 4.66 6.67 -7.55
N ASN A 233 4.91 7.25 -8.74
CA ASN A 233 3.94 7.39 -9.87
C ASN A 233 3.17 6.12 -10.28
N SER A 234 3.55 5.00 -9.69
CA SER A 234 2.88 3.71 -9.72
C SER A 234 1.73 3.57 -8.72
N VAL A 235 1.22 4.63 -8.10
CA VAL A 235 -0.02 4.61 -7.32
C VAL A 235 -0.77 5.90 -7.64
N GLU A 236 -2.03 5.78 -8.03
CA GLU A 236 -2.87 6.95 -8.30
C GLU A 236 -3.48 7.42 -6.97
N LEU A 237 -3.06 8.62 -6.53
CA LEU A 237 -3.65 9.30 -5.39
C LEU A 237 -4.70 10.30 -5.87
N VAL A 238 -5.81 10.37 -5.15
CA VAL A 238 -6.94 11.27 -5.43
C VAL A 238 -7.43 11.94 -4.17
N TRP A 239 -7.90 13.17 -4.32
CA TRP A 239 -8.60 13.89 -3.28
C TRP A 239 -10.10 13.56 -3.36
N LYS A 240 -10.68 13.09 -2.26
CA LYS A 240 -12.10 12.75 -2.16
C LYS A 240 -12.78 13.63 -1.12
N GLY A 241 -13.90 14.25 -1.49
CA GLY A 241 -14.70 15.03 -0.55
C GLY A 241 -15.19 14.21 0.64
N SER A 242 -15.13 14.78 1.83
CA SER A 242 -15.68 14.22 3.06
C SER A 242 -16.02 15.33 4.05
N SER A 243 -16.60 14.94 5.20
CA SER A 243 -16.96 15.92 6.22
C SER A 243 -17.18 15.32 7.60
N SER A 244 -17.18 16.18 8.62
CA SER A 244 -17.57 15.86 10.00
C SER A 244 -16.79 14.69 10.62
N GLY A 245 -15.48 14.65 10.40
CA GLY A 245 -14.57 13.60 10.91
C GLY A 245 -14.61 12.28 10.13
N LYS A 246 -15.45 12.18 9.09
CA LYS A 246 -15.47 11.00 8.21
C LYS A 246 -14.24 11.00 7.31
N VAL A 247 -13.77 9.80 7.00
CA VAL A 247 -12.70 9.55 6.03
C VAL A 247 -13.19 8.49 5.02
N PRO A 248 -13.03 8.70 3.70
CA PRO A 248 -13.44 7.71 2.70
C PRO A 248 -12.54 6.47 2.67
N THR A 249 -13.04 5.38 2.10
CA THR A 249 -12.21 4.19 1.83
C THR A 249 -10.99 4.54 0.99
N GLY A 250 -9.84 4.02 1.43
CA GLY A 250 -8.52 4.26 0.82
C GLY A 250 -7.83 5.53 1.32
N ALA A 251 -8.37 6.22 2.34
CA ALA A 251 -7.72 7.38 2.95
C ALA A 251 -6.33 7.02 3.51
N LEU A 252 -5.37 7.93 3.29
CA LEU A 252 -4.02 7.77 3.79
C LEU A 252 -3.90 8.31 5.21
N GLU A 253 -3.50 7.43 6.12
CA GLU A 253 -2.99 7.80 7.43
C GLU A 253 -1.66 8.54 7.26
N GLY A 254 -1.56 9.73 7.82
CA GLY A 254 -0.42 10.61 7.61
C GLY A 254 0.37 10.90 8.88
N GLY A 255 -0.27 10.88 10.04
CA GLY A 255 0.33 11.27 11.31
C GLY A 255 -0.43 10.75 12.51
N HIS A 256 -0.02 11.18 13.70
CA HIS A 256 -0.68 10.82 14.96
C HIS A 256 -0.53 11.94 15.99
N THR A 257 -1.48 12.01 16.92
CA THR A 257 -1.40 12.84 18.13
C THR A 257 -0.43 12.24 19.16
N GLU A 258 -0.15 12.97 20.25
CA GLU A 258 0.66 12.46 21.37
C GLU A 258 0.10 11.17 21.96
N ASP A 259 -1.23 11.07 22.06
CA ASP A 259 -1.94 9.90 22.58
C ASP A 259 -2.06 8.75 21.56
N GLY A 260 -1.51 8.92 20.36
CA GLY A 260 -1.52 7.91 19.30
C GLY A 260 -2.79 7.89 18.45
N GLU A 261 -3.69 8.89 18.58
CA GLU A 261 -4.84 8.99 17.67
C GLU A 261 -4.35 9.27 16.25
N VAL A 262 -4.80 8.45 15.29
CA VAL A 262 -4.41 8.56 13.89
C VAL A 262 -4.99 9.83 13.26
N LEU A 263 -4.14 10.53 12.49
CA LEU A 263 -4.51 11.70 11.71
C LEU A 263 -4.42 11.39 10.22
N TYR A 264 -5.42 11.83 9.46
CA TYR A 264 -5.48 11.63 8.01
C TYR A 264 -5.11 12.89 7.25
N ILE A 265 -4.62 12.72 6.03
CA ILE A 265 -4.19 13.83 5.17
C ILE A 265 -5.42 14.51 4.57
N GLY A 266 -5.64 15.75 4.98
CA GLY A 266 -6.74 16.58 4.48
C GLY A 266 -6.24 17.81 3.74
N ARG A 267 -7.10 18.36 2.88
CA ARG A 267 -6.96 19.71 2.36
C ARG A 267 -8.29 20.43 2.33
N VAL A 268 -8.21 21.76 2.33
CA VAL A 268 -9.34 22.67 2.24
C VAL A 268 -9.01 23.77 1.25
N MET A 269 -10.02 24.25 0.52
CA MET A 269 -9.93 25.48 -0.25
C MET A 269 -10.43 26.65 0.60
N VAL A 270 -9.55 27.59 0.93
CA VAL A 270 -9.82 28.78 1.75
C VAL A 270 -9.44 30.01 0.92
N ASP A 271 -10.39 30.91 0.70
CA ASP A 271 -10.21 32.14 -0.10
C ASP A 271 -9.61 31.89 -1.52
N GLY A 272 -9.98 30.77 -2.14
CA GLY A 272 -9.49 30.38 -3.47
C GLY A 272 -8.11 29.72 -3.47
N ILE A 273 -7.50 29.56 -2.30
CA ILE A 273 -6.17 28.97 -2.09
C ILE A 273 -6.33 27.60 -1.44
N VAL A 274 -5.48 26.64 -1.80
CA VAL A 274 -5.47 25.33 -1.16
C VAL A 274 -4.53 25.32 0.03
N SER A 275 -5.03 24.82 1.17
CA SER A 275 -4.21 24.54 2.35
C SER A 275 -4.36 23.08 2.80
N CYS A 276 -3.23 22.45 3.14
CA CYS A 276 -3.15 21.06 3.56
C CYS A 276 -2.92 20.95 5.07
N GLY A 277 -3.50 19.94 5.70
CA GLY A 277 -3.36 19.72 7.13
C GLY A 277 -3.88 18.37 7.59
N LYS A 278 -4.43 18.33 8.80
CA LYS A 278 -4.81 17.10 9.51
C LYS A 278 -6.32 16.97 9.60
N VAL A 279 -6.86 15.84 9.17
CA VAL A 279 -8.23 15.44 9.54
C VAL A 279 -8.16 14.74 10.89
N HIS A 280 -8.86 15.30 11.87
CA HIS A 280 -8.92 14.79 13.22
C HIS A 280 -10.32 14.24 13.44
N GLN A 281 -10.44 12.91 13.39
CA GLN A 281 -11.75 12.26 13.32
C GLN A 281 -12.56 12.48 14.60
N SER A 282 -11.94 12.34 15.78
CA SER A 282 -12.61 12.57 17.07
C SER A 282 -13.11 14.01 17.25
N HIS A 283 -12.43 14.99 16.65
CA HIS A 283 -12.84 16.40 16.67
C HIS A 283 -13.86 16.74 15.59
N GLY A 284 -14.06 15.87 14.60
CA GLY A 284 -15.02 16.05 13.53
C GLY A 284 -14.62 17.09 12.48
N VAL A 285 -13.34 17.44 12.36
CA VAL A 285 -12.87 18.54 11.50
C VAL A 285 -11.53 18.24 10.82
N CYS A 286 -11.25 18.96 9.74
CA CYS A 286 -9.92 19.14 9.19
C CYS A 286 -9.35 20.47 9.67
N TYR A 287 -8.16 20.44 10.28
CA TYR A 287 -7.41 21.63 10.63
C TYR A 287 -6.37 21.93 9.56
N VAL A 288 -6.32 23.17 9.10
CA VAL A 288 -5.36 23.64 8.09
C VAL A 288 -4.68 24.94 8.54
N PRO A 289 -3.40 25.15 8.20
CA PRO A 289 -2.72 26.41 8.46
C PRO A 289 -3.15 27.46 7.42
N TYR A 290 -3.59 28.64 7.86
CA TYR A 290 -3.91 29.75 6.97
C TYR A 290 -3.78 31.09 7.71
N GLY A 291 -3.20 32.10 7.07
CA GLY A 291 -3.08 33.45 7.65
C GLY A 291 -2.36 33.52 9.01
N GLY A 292 -1.47 32.55 9.32
CA GLY A 292 -0.79 32.46 10.61
C GLY A 292 -1.57 31.74 11.72
N ALA A 293 -2.80 31.29 11.46
CA ALA A 293 -3.65 30.60 12.43
C ALA A 293 -4.00 29.17 12.00
N GLU A 294 -4.43 28.35 12.97
CA GLU A 294 -5.08 27.07 12.71
C GLU A 294 -6.57 27.31 12.44
N HIS A 295 -7.05 26.86 11.28
CA HIS A 295 -8.46 26.95 10.89
C HIS A 295 -9.11 25.58 10.89
N ALA A 296 -10.25 25.44 11.56
CA ALA A 296 -11.02 24.21 11.63
C ALA A 296 -12.18 24.22 10.61
N HIS A 297 -12.22 23.21 9.75
CA HIS A 297 -13.24 23.06 8.71
C HIS A 297 -13.97 21.72 8.84
N ARG A 298 -15.29 21.75 8.77
CA ARG A 298 -16.11 20.53 8.79
C ARG A 298 -16.21 19.84 7.44
N ASP A 299 -16.07 20.59 6.36
CA ASP A 299 -16.06 20.08 5.00
C ASP A 299 -14.65 20.20 4.42
N TYR A 300 -14.16 19.11 3.84
CA TYR A 300 -12.77 18.99 3.41
C TYR A 300 -12.61 17.89 2.35
N GLU A 301 -11.43 17.80 1.74
CA GLU A 301 -11.05 16.65 0.92
C GLU A 301 -9.99 15.83 1.64
N VAL A 302 -10.06 14.51 1.49
CA VAL A 302 -9.12 13.55 2.07
C VAL A 302 -8.29 12.93 0.97
N LEU A 303 -6.97 12.82 1.18
CA LEU A 303 -6.08 12.15 0.23
C LEU A 303 -6.28 10.65 0.34
N CYS A 304 -6.68 10.02 -0.76
CA CYS A 304 -6.96 8.60 -0.85
C CYS A 304 -6.16 7.94 -1.97
N VAL A 305 -5.91 6.64 -1.84
CA VAL A 305 -5.55 5.78 -2.96
C VAL A 305 -6.81 5.57 -3.82
N LYS A 306 -6.74 5.91 -5.12
CA LYS A 306 -7.83 5.68 -6.08
C LYS A 306 -7.95 4.22 -6.45
N GLY A 307 -6.80 3.56 -6.57
CA GLY A 307 -6.61 2.14 -6.87
C GLY A 307 -5.11 1.82 -6.92
N LEU A 308 -4.73 0.58 -6.59
CA LEU A 308 -3.37 0.09 -6.77
C LEU A 308 -3.20 -0.32 -8.25
N PRO A 309 -2.38 0.36 -9.06
CA PRO A 309 -2.24 0.00 -10.46
C PRO A 309 -1.44 -1.30 -10.58
N PHE A 310 -2.04 -2.29 -11.23
CA PHE A 310 -1.32 -3.42 -11.80
C PHE A 310 -0.76 -3.02 -13.17
N ARG A 311 0.55 -3.18 -13.39
CA ARG A 311 1.12 -3.24 -14.73
C ARG A 311 1.59 -4.66 -15.00
N VAL A 312 0.82 -5.37 -15.81
CA VAL A 312 1.28 -6.60 -16.47
C VAL A 312 2.29 -6.16 -17.54
N ARG A 313 3.55 -6.60 -17.44
CA ARG A 313 4.42 -6.59 -18.62
C ARG A 313 4.07 -7.79 -19.48
N LEU A 314 3.70 -7.50 -20.73
CA LEU A 314 3.58 -8.46 -21.82
C LEU A 314 4.92 -9.14 -22.10
#